data_AF-A0A8J1LS04-F1
#
_entry.id   AF-A0A8J1LS04-F1
#
_cell.length_a   1.000
_cell.length_b   1.000
_cell.length_c   1.000
_cell.angle_alpha   90.00
_cell.angle_beta   90.00
_cell.angle_gamma   90.00
#
_symmetry.space_group_name_H-M   'P 1'
#
loop_
_entity.id
_entity.type
_entity.pdbx_description
1 polymer ?
#
loop_
_entity_poly.entity_id
_entity_poly.type
_entity_poly.pdbx_seq_one_letter_code
_entity_poly.pdbx_strand_id
1 'polypeptide(L)'
;MGEASNGQNTIKNVAVFYWDALTDVQFLQVWLRKLLPMESMSYIPLCAASEDEWKCAASKATCIVFYHSIQSGKSLDETTPYLDFCMETHGPFKIIVMVTDLEDSDSVAVRNKWDLSWYNLCHLLLVTKDEMTKFYSTNKGLRTGEREKMLEAELLTRPHRIGIFSRSAESDYQWLLSLLQSEFSDVVHEVRPCNISNIGAKVSQCTVAILYHSMNRGEVNNEELKYMSDILGKEYF
;
A
#
# COMPACT_ATOMS: atom_id res chain seq x y z
N MET A 1 -29.09 4.76 -20.96
CA MET A 1 -27.77 4.13 -21.18
C MET A 1 -26.72 5.17 -20.83
N GLY A 2 -26.30 5.21 -19.57
CA GLY A 2 -25.14 5.98 -19.15
C GLY A 2 -24.07 4.96 -18.80
N GLU A 3 -23.03 4.87 -19.61
CA GLU A 3 -21.84 4.09 -19.27
C GLU A 3 -21.18 4.77 -18.08
N ALA A 4 -21.25 4.13 -16.92
CA ALA A 4 -20.40 4.48 -15.79
C ALA A 4 -18.97 4.17 -16.22
N SER A 5 -18.21 5.22 -16.55
CA SER A 5 -16.76 5.12 -16.71
C SER A 5 -16.19 4.64 -15.39
N ASN A 6 -15.80 3.37 -15.34
CA ASN A 6 -14.94 2.82 -14.30
C ASN A 6 -13.66 3.66 -14.31
N GLY A 7 -13.57 4.64 -13.40
CA GLY A 7 -12.39 5.44 -13.21
C GLY A 7 -11.28 4.56 -12.65
N GLN A 8 -10.56 3.85 -13.52
CA GLN A 8 -9.28 3.27 -13.14
C GLN A 8 -8.38 4.43 -12.70
N ASN A 9 -8.08 4.49 -11.40
CA ASN A 9 -7.06 5.39 -10.86
C ASN A 9 -5.73 5.05 -11.54
N THR A 10 -5.38 5.78 -12.59
CA THR A 10 -4.11 5.63 -13.27
C THR A 10 -2.99 6.13 -12.37
N ILE A 11 -1.98 5.27 -12.14
CA ILE A 11 -0.83 5.59 -11.31
C ILE A 11 0.12 6.42 -12.16
N LYS A 12 0.10 7.75 -12.04
CA LYS A 12 0.84 8.61 -12.96
C LYS A 12 2.36 8.49 -12.81
N ASN A 13 2.84 8.52 -11.57
CA ASN A 13 4.27 8.58 -11.27
C ASN A 13 4.65 7.54 -10.21
N VAL A 14 5.60 6.66 -10.55
CA VAL A 14 6.17 5.69 -9.61
C VAL A 14 7.59 6.11 -9.25
N ALA A 15 7.88 6.24 -7.95
CA ALA A 15 9.25 6.41 -7.46
C ALA A 15 9.78 5.06 -6.96
N VAL A 16 10.87 4.59 -7.56
CA VAL A 16 11.58 3.37 -7.14
C VAL A 16 12.78 3.76 -6.31
N PHE A 17 12.72 3.44 -5.02
CA PHE A 17 13.83 3.57 -4.08
C PHE A 17 14.58 2.24 -3.99
N TYR A 18 15.90 2.29 -4.08
CA TYR A 18 16.73 1.09 -4.04
C TYR A 18 18.04 1.36 -3.31
N TRP A 19 18.56 0.36 -2.59
CA TRP A 19 19.74 0.53 -1.74
C TRP A 19 21.06 0.29 -2.49
N ASP A 20 21.07 -0.68 -3.40
CA ASP A 20 22.29 -1.21 -3.99
C ASP A 20 22.38 -0.88 -5.49
N ALA A 21 23.16 -1.63 -6.27
CA ALA A 21 23.05 -1.55 -7.71
C ALA A 21 21.71 -2.15 -8.15
N LEU A 22 20.91 -1.38 -8.89
CA LEU A 22 19.81 -1.94 -9.69
C LEU A 22 20.45 -2.82 -10.78
N THR A 23 20.65 -4.09 -10.46
CA THR A 23 21.27 -5.06 -11.35
C THR A 23 20.39 -5.37 -12.55
N ASP A 24 19.07 -5.23 -12.42
CA ASP A 24 18.14 -5.43 -13.54
C ASP A 24 16.95 -4.45 -13.56
N VAL A 25 17.22 -3.26 -14.09
CA VAL A 25 16.19 -2.22 -14.32
C VAL A 25 15.12 -2.70 -15.32
N GLN A 26 15.48 -3.51 -16.31
CA GLN A 26 14.53 -3.95 -17.34
C GLN A 26 13.52 -4.93 -16.79
N PHE A 27 13.96 -5.90 -15.99
CA PHE A 27 13.10 -6.79 -15.22
C PHE A 27 12.08 -5.97 -14.42
N LEU A 28 12.58 -5.02 -13.62
CA LEU A 28 11.74 -4.21 -12.73
C LEU A 28 10.71 -3.38 -13.50
N GLN A 29 11.11 -2.75 -14.61
CA GLN A 29 10.21 -1.98 -15.48
C GLN A 29 9.10 -2.83 -16.06
N VAL A 30 9.46 -3.96 -16.67
CA VAL A 30 8.48 -4.83 -17.33
C VAL A 30 7.54 -5.42 -16.29
N TRP A 31 8.07 -5.86 -15.15
CA TRP A 31 7.27 -6.50 -14.12
C TRP A 31 6.31 -5.52 -13.44
N LEU A 32 6.78 -4.32 -13.06
CA LEU A 32 5.91 -3.29 -12.47
C LEU A 32 4.85 -2.79 -13.45
N ARG A 33 5.17 -2.62 -14.74
CA ARG A 33 4.19 -2.23 -15.77
C ARG A 33 3.09 -3.27 -15.99
N LYS A 34 3.36 -4.54 -15.70
CA LYS A 34 2.32 -5.57 -15.74
C LYS A 34 1.34 -5.45 -14.57
N LEU A 35 1.82 -4.97 -13.43
CA LEU A 35 1.04 -4.93 -12.19
C LEU A 35 0.31 -3.61 -11.99
N LEU A 36 0.84 -2.52 -12.53
CA LEU A 36 0.35 -1.17 -12.29
C LEU A 36 0.26 -0.40 -13.61
N PRO A 37 -0.92 0.15 -13.96
CA PRO A 37 -1.08 1.00 -15.13
C PRO A 37 -0.42 2.35 -14.86
N MET A 38 0.84 2.51 -15.31
CA MET A 38 1.67 3.67 -15.00
C MET A 38 2.21 4.44 -16.21
N GLU A 39 2.39 5.75 -16.05
CA GLU A 39 2.90 6.64 -17.10
C GLU A 39 4.42 6.84 -17.01
N SER A 40 4.97 7.06 -15.80
CA SER A 40 6.39 7.33 -15.61
C SER A 40 6.98 6.63 -14.38
N MET A 41 8.30 6.39 -14.42
CA MET A 41 9.06 5.78 -13.32
C MET A 41 10.38 6.53 -13.11
N SER A 42 10.68 6.88 -11.87
CA SER A 42 11.97 7.42 -11.43
C SER A 42 12.71 6.42 -10.56
N TYR A 43 14.05 6.42 -10.64
CA TYR A 43 14.92 5.54 -9.87
C TYR A 43 15.81 6.37 -8.98
N ILE A 44 15.76 6.10 -7.68
CA ILE A 44 16.47 6.88 -6.67
C ILE A 44 17.34 5.93 -5.83
N PRO A 45 18.67 5.98 -5.97
CA PRO A 45 19.59 5.21 -5.16
C PRO A 45 19.65 5.82 -3.76
N LEU A 46 19.08 5.17 -2.76
CA LEU A 46 19.01 5.70 -1.40
C LEU A 46 20.39 5.84 -0.74
N CYS A 47 21.40 5.08 -1.18
CA CYS A 47 22.77 5.18 -0.70
C CYS A 47 23.53 6.41 -1.23
N ALA A 48 23.06 7.03 -2.31
CA ALA A 48 23.73 8.15 -2.97
C ALA A 48 22.88 9.43 -3.00
N ALA A 49 21.56 9.31 -2.91
CA ALA A 49 20.65 10.44 -2.91
C ALA A 49 20.75 11.21 -1.59
N SER A 50 20.74 12.54 -1.69
CA SER A 50 20.61 13.40 -0.50
C SER A 50 19.22 13.25 0.13
N GLU A 51 19.09 13.64 1.40
CA GLU A 51 17.81 13.59 2.11
C GLU A 51 16.71 14.38 1.39
N ASP A 52 17.04 15.58 0.93
CA ASP A 52 16.12 16.44 0.19
C ASP A 52 15.71 15.82 -1.16
N GLU A 53 16.64 15.14 -1.82
CA GLU A 53 16.41 14.55 -3.14
C GLU A 53 15.40 13.40 -3.08
N TRP A 54 15.62 12.41 -2.20
CA TRP A 54 14.71 11.26 -2.13
C TRP A 54 13.35 11.65 -1.55
N LYS A 55 13.29 12.60 -0.59
CA LYS A 55 12.01 13.13 -0.08
C LYS A 55 11.24 13.91 -1.13
N CYS A 56 11.94 14.70 -1.96
CA CYS A 56 11.33 15.41 -3.09
C CYS A 56 10.81 14.45 -4.17
N ALA A 57 11.52 13.34 -4.41
CA ALA A 57 11.04 12.29 -5.30
C ALA A 57 9.82 11.57 -4.72
N ALA A 58 9.84 11.24 -3.43
CA ALA A 58 8.72 10.63 -2.73
C ALA A 58 7.47 11.50 -2.84
N SER A 59 7.53 12.78 -2.45
CA SER A 59 6.38 13.69 -2.43
C SER A 59 5.69 13.93 -3.77
N LYS A 60 6.39 13.69 -4.89
CA LYS A 60 5.84 13.82 -6.26
C LYS A 60 5.26 12.50 -6.78
N ALA A 61 5.53 11.39 -6.09
CA ALA A 61 5.12 10.07 -6.52
C ALA A 61 3.66 9.79 -6.17
N THR A 62 2.97 9.10 -7.06
CA THR A 62 1.63 8.55 -6.78
C THR A 62 1.71 7.14 -6.20
N CYS A 63 2.83 6.46 -6.41
CA CYS A 63 3.15 5.16 -5.83
C CYS A 63 4.66 5.09 -5.56
N ILE A 64 5.03 4.48 -4.44
CA ILE A 64 6.40 4.32 -3.99
C ILE A 64 6.72 2.82 -4.02
N VAL A 65 7.84 2.46 -4.62
CA VAL A 65 8.36 1.09 -4.65
C VAL A 65 9.71 1.06 -3.95
N PHE A 66 9.82 0.34 -2.85
CA PHE A 66 11.10 -0.01 -2.25
C PHE A 66 11.58 -1.33 -2.85
N TYR A 67 12.65 -1.27 -3.63
CA TYR A 67 13.29 -2.43 -4.22
C TYR A 67 14.46 -2.89 -3.37
N HIS A 68 14.45 -4.15 -2.97
CA HIS A 68 15.49 -4.78 -2.16
C HIS A 68 15.83 -6.17 -2.71
N SER A 69 17.11 -6.45 -2.93
CA SER A 69 17.59 -7.79 -3.24
C SER A 69 18.22 -8.39 -2.00
N ILE A 70 17.85 -9.63 -1.63
CA ILE A 70 18.46 -10.28 -0.46
C ILE A 70 19.97 -10.54 -0.66
N GLN A 71 20.45 -10.55 -1.90
CA GLN A 71 21.86 -10.75 -2.23
C GLN A 71 22.73 -9.55 -1.92
N SER A 72 22.15 -8.38 -1.65
CA SER A 72 22.96 -7.21 -1.36
C SER A 72 23.66 -7.22 0.00
N GLY A 73 23.33 -8.20 0.85
CA GLY A 73 23.88 -8.31 2.20
C GLY A 73 23.34 -7.26 3.17
N LYS A 74 22.32 -6.52 2.75
CA LYS A 74 21.66 -5.46 3.52
C LYS A 74 20.41 -5.99 4.17
N SER A 75 20.12 -5.53 5.38
CA SER A 75 18.87 -5.92 6.05
C SER A 75 17.70 -5.14 5.46
N LEU A 76 16.55 -5.78 5.30
CA LEU A 76 15.30 -5.07 4.98
C LEU A 76 14.98 -4.00 6.05
N ASP A 77 15.43 -4.19 7.29
CA ASP A 77 15.23 -3.24 8.38
C ASP A 77 15.99 -1.91 8.15
N GLU A 78 16.97 -1.85 7.24
CA GLU A 78 17.60 -0.59 6.82
C GLU A 78 16.63 0.32 6.05
N THR A 79 15.53 -0.23 5.53
CA THR A 79 14.49 0.55 4.84
C THR A 79 13.51 1.25 5.79
N THR A 80 13.51 0.90 7.08
CA THR A 80 12.57 1.41 8.10
C THR A 80 12.46 2.94 8.13
N PRO A 81 13.54 3.74 8.21
CA PRO A 81 13.42 5.20 8.29
C PRO A 81 12.73 5.81 7.05
N TYR A 82 12.93 5.20 5.88
CA TYR A 82 12.33 5.66 4.63
C TYR A 82 10.87 5.24 4.55
N LEU A 83 10.55 4.02 4.97
CA LEU A 83 9.19 3.51 5.06
C LEU A 83 8.34 4.35 6.02
N ASP A 84 8.89 4.73 7.18
CA ASP A 84 8.19 5.58 8.16
C ASP A 84 7.78 6.91 7.53
N PHE A 85 8.73 7.62 6.90
CA PHE A 85 8.45 8.87 6.20
C PHE A 85 7.41 8.69 5.07
N CYS A 86 7.54 7.63 4.28
CA CYS A 86 6.64 7.39 3.16
C CYS A 86 5.23 7.03 3.64
N MET A 87 5.11 6.27 4.73
CA MET A 87 3.82 5.93 5.33
C MET A 87 3.10 7.17 5.87
N GLU A 88 3.83 8.08 6.49
CA GLU A 88 3.29 9.36 6.96
C GLU A 88 2.79 10.25 5.83
N THR A 89 3.43 10.19 4.66
CA THR A 89 3.17 11.13 3.54
C THR A 89 2.24 10.58 2.46
N HIS A 90 2.24 9.28 2.18
CA HIS A 90 1.53 8.67 1.04
C HIS A 90 0.42 7.70 1.45
N GLY A 91 0.39 7.30 2.72
CA GLY A 91 -0.42 6.20 3.20
C GLY A 91 0.14 4.85 2.73
N PRO A 92 -0.02 3.78 3.52
CA PRO A 92 0.66 2.51 3.29
C PRO A 92 0.28 1.82 1.96
N PHE A 93 -0.93 2.04 1.45
CA PHE A 93 -1.43 1.38 0.23
C PHE A 93 -0.79 1.90 -1.05
N LYS A 94 -0.15 3.07 -1.01
CA LYS A 94 0.62 3.58 -2.14
C LYS A 94 2.05 3.06 -2.15
N ILE A 95 2.42 2.25 -1.15
CA ILE A 95 3.77 1.77 -0.93
C ILE A 95 3.82 0.27 -1.22
N ILE A 96 4.74 -0.09 -2.10
CA ILE A 96 5.09 -1.46 -2.45
C ILE A 96 6.52 -1.70 -1.99
N VAL A 97 6.73 -2.78 -1.25
CA VAL A 97 8.05 -3.30 -0.93
C VAL A 97 8.25 -4.55 -1.77
N MET A 98 9.23 -4.52 -2.65
CA MET A 98 9.61 -5.64 -3.48
C MET A 98 10.91 -6.23 -2.95
N VAL A 99 10.88 -7.51 -2.63
CA VAL A 99 12.08 -8.28 -2.26
C VAL A 99 12.36 -9.33 -3.33
N THR A 100 13.55 -9.29 -3.92
CA THR A 100 13.98 -10.19 -4.98
C THR A 100 15.09 -11.14 -4.54
N ASP A 101 15.44 -12.06 -5.44
CA ASP A 101 16.52 -13.03 -5.27
C ASP A 101 16.32 -14.02 -4.12
N LEU A 102 15.07 -14.24 -3.72
CA LEU A 102 14.69 -15.13 -2.63
C LEU A 102 14.76 -16.60 -3.08
N GLU A 103 15.18 -17.48 -2.18
CA GLU A 103 14.80 -18.90 -2.26
C GLU A 103 13.36 -19.07 -1.74
N ASP A 104 12.69 -20.17 -2.08
CA ASP A 104 11.31 -20.42 -1.63
C ASP A 104 11.19 -20.40 -0.09
N SER A 105 12.18 -20.94 0.62
CA SER A 105 12.23 -20.91 2.09
C SER A 105 12.34 -19.48 2.65
N ASP A 106 13.09 -18.62 1.97
CA ASP A 106 13.29 -17.23 2.40
C ASP A 106 12.00 -16.44 2.22
N SER A 107 11.25 -16.71 1.15
CA SER A 107 9.98 -16.04 0.88
C SER A 107 8.97 -16.21 2.03
N VAL A 108 8.87 -17.42 2.59
CA VAL A 108 7.99 -17.73 3.73
C VAL A 108 8.46 -17.01 4.99
N ALA A 109 9.78 -17.01 5.26
CA ALA A 109 10.34 -16.34 6.43
C ALA A 109 10.14 -14.82 6.38
N VAL A 110 10.40 -14.20 5.22
CA VAL A 110 10.20 -12.76 5.00
C VAL A 110 8.72 -12.41 5.14
N ARG A 111 7.81 -13.22 4.59
CA ARG A 111 6.37 -13.02 4.72
C ARG A 111 5.92 -13.02 6.18
N ASN A 112 6.31 -14.04 6.94
CA ASN A 112 5.94 -14.15 8.35
C ASN A 112 6.47 -12.96 9.17
N LYS A 113 7.70 -12.51 8.91
CA LYS A 113 8.25 -11.31 9.56
C LYS A 113 7.46 -10.05 9.17
N TRP A 114 7.10 -9.92 7.90
CA TRP A 114 6.36 -8.78 7.37
C TRP A 114 4.96 -8.66 7.97
N ASP A 115 4.23 -9.76 8.05
CA ASP A 115 2.85 -9.77 8.55
C ASP A 115 2.76 -9.36 10.02
N LEU A 116 3.83 -9.60 10.79
CA LEU A 116 4.00 -9.16 12.17
C LEU A 116 4.54 -7.72 12.30
N SER A 117 4.96 -7.09 11.21
CA SER A 117 5.55 -5.75 11.22
C SER A 117 4.51 -4.64 11.19
N TRP A 118 4.91 -3.43 11.60
CA TRP A 118 4.09 -2.21 11.46
C TRP A 118 3.84 -1.83 9.99
N TYR A 119 4.62 -2.39 9.07
CA TYR A 119 4.52 -2.17 7.63
C TYR A 119 3.60 -3.18 6.93
N ASN A 120 2.92 -4.08 7.66
CA ASN A 120 2.05 -5.10 7.08
C ASN A 120 0.90 -4.54 6.21
N LEU A 121 0.60 -3.25 6.38
CA LEU A 121 -0.33 -2.50 5.55
C LEU A 121 0.20 -2.19 4.15
N CYS A 122 1.50 -1.99 4.02
CA CYS A 122 2.14 -1.78 2.72
C CYS A 122 2.11 -3.09 1.91
N HIS A 123 2.07 -2.98 0.59
CA HIS A 123 2.07 -4.13 -0.30
C HIS A 123 3.44 -4.77 -0.29
N LEU A 124 3.54 -6.08 -0.04
CA LEU A 124 4.81 -6.80 -0.12
C LEU A 124 4.78 -7.79 -1.27
N LEU A 125 5.71 -7.61 -2.21
CA LEU A 125 5.94 -8.45 -3.36
C LEU A 125 7.23 -9.23 -3.16
N LEU A 126 7.15 -10.55 -3.21
CA LEU A 126 8.29 -11.45 -3.07
C LEU A 126 8.50 -12.14 -4.41
N VAL A 127 9.71 -12.01 -4.93
CA VAL A 127 10.10 -12.59 -6.22
C VAL A 127 11.25 -13.56 -5.97
N THR A 128 11.04 -14.83 -6.28
CA THR A 128 12.07 -15.86 -6.08
C THR A 128 13.05 -15.90 -7.26
N LYS A 129 14.23 -16.51 -7.05
CA LYS A 129 15.23 -16.68 -8.12
C LYS A 129 14.68 -17.49 -9.30
N ASP A 130 13.85 -18.49 -9.04
CA ASP A 130 13.20 -19.29 -10.08
C ASP A 130 12.26 -18.42 -10.93
N GLU A 131 11.50 -17.52 -10.31
CA GLU A 131 10.63 -16.57 -11.03
C GLU A 131 11.43 -15.59 -11.89
N MET A 132 12.54 -15.05 -11.36
CA MET A 132 13.43 -14.21 -12.14
C MET A 132 14.05 -14.98 -13.31
N THR A 133 14.48 -16.22 -13.09
CA THR A 133 15.06 -17.07 -14.14
C THR A 133 14.03 -17.35 -15.25
N LYS A 134 12.80 -17.70 -14.87
CA LYS A 134 11.68 -17.89 -15.80
C LYS A 134 11.35 -16.63 -16.58
N PHE A 135 11.45 -15.46 -15.95
CA PHE A 135 11.27 -14.18 -16.63
C PHE A 135 12.31 -14.01 -17.75
N TYR A 136 13.60 -14.24 -17.46
CA TYR A 136 14.66 -14.09 -18.47
C TYR A 136 14.57 -15.12 -19.59
N SER A 137 14.16 -16.36 -19.29
CA SER A 137 14.03 -17.41 -20.31
C SER A 137 12.86 -17.18 -21.27
N THR A 138 11.83 -16.43 -20.86
CA THR A 138 10.54 -16.40 -21.55
C THR A 138 10.22 -15.04 -22.19
N ASN A 139 11.20 -14.13 -22.28
CA ASN A 139 11.07 -12.84 -22.98
C ASN A 139 10.80 -12.94 -24.51
N LYS A 140 10.50 -14.13 -25.04
CA LYS A 140 9.78 -14.32 -26.32
C LYS A 140 8.30 -14.61 -26.05
N GLY A 141 7.54 -13.56 -25.71
CA GLY A 141 6.07 -13.57 -25.70
C GLY A 141 5.45 -14.34 -24.53
N LEU A 142 5.38 -13.72 -23.35
CA LEU A 142 4.77 -14.35 -22.19
C LEU A 142 3.25 -14.05 -22.11
N ARG A 143 2.45 -15.12 -22.07
CA ARG A 143 1.05 -15.10 -21.64
C ARG A 143 0.98 -14.84 -20.13
N THR A 144 0.07 -13.97 -19.72
CA THR A 144 -0.25 -13.62 -18.33
C THR A 144 -0.42 -14.88 -17.47
N GLY A 145 0.53 -15.15 -16.56
CA GLY A 145 0.44 -16.29 -15.66
C GLY A 145 -0.66 -16.09 -14.60
N GLU A 146 -1.21 -17.18 -14.07
CA GLU A 146 -2.22 -17.13 -12.99
C GLU A 146 -1.70 -16.37 -11.76
N ARG A 147 -0.41 -16.49 -11.45
CA ARG A 147 0.25 -15.78 -10.34
C ARG A 147 0.38 -14.28 -10.58
N GLU A 148 0.67 -13.83 -11.81
CA GLU A 148 0.72 -12.39 -12.13
C GLU A 148 -0.66 -11.76 -11.97
N LYS A 149 -1.71 -12.44 -12.44
CA LYS A 149 -3.10 -12.01 -12.23
C LYS A 149 -3.51 -12.01 -10.76
N MET A 150 -3.05 -13.01 -9.99
CA MET A 150 -3.29 -13.07 -8.56
C MET A 150 -2.61 -11.93 -7.82
N LEU A 151 -1.36 -11.58 -8.18
CA LEU A 151 -0.64 -10.44 -7.61
C LEU A 151 -1.25 -9.11 -8.01
N GLU A 152 -1.65 -8.95 -9.28
CA GLU A 152 -2.39 -7.78 -9.75
C GLU A 152 -3.71 -7.62 -8.99
N ALA A 153 -4.47 -8.71 -8.84
CA ALA A 153 -5.66 -8.73 -8.00
C ALA A 153 -5.33 -8.37 -6.55
N GLU A 154 -4.33 -8.99 -5.92
CA GLU A 154 -3.96 -8.71 -4.53
C GLU A 154 -3.52 -7.24 -4.33
N LEU A 155 -2.82 -6.64 -5.30
CA LEU A 155 -2.47 -5.22 -5.30
C LEU A 155 -3.71 -4.32 -5.42
N LEU A 156 -4.74 -4.78 -6.14
CA LEU A 156 -5.97 -4.02 -6.38
C LEU A 156 -7.11 -4.33 -5.38
N THR A 157 -7.06 -5.44 -4.66
CA THR A 157 -8.20 -5.99 -3.89
C THR A 157 -7.86 -6.29 -2.43
N ARG A 158 -6.80 -5.70 -1.86
CA ARG A 158 -6.49 -5.93 -0.44
C ARG A 158 -7.70 -5.57 0.44
N PRO A 159 -8.09 -6.45 1.37
CA PRO A 159 -9.27 -6.25 2.19
C PRO A 159 -9.09 -5.02 3.09
N HIS A 160 -10.17 -4.25 3.20
CA HIS A 160 -10.20 -2.94 3.80
C HIS A 160 -10.04 -3.01 5.32
N ARG A 161 -9.18 -2.16 5.88
CA ARG A 161 -9.21 -1.81 7.30
C ARG A 161 -10.11 -0.60 7.48
N ILE A 162 -11.23 -0.79 8.15
CA ILE A 162 -12.22 0.26 8.36
C ILE A 162 -12.04 0.85 9.77
N GLY A 163 -11.76 2.14 9.85
CA GLY A 163 -11.79 2.87 11.12
C GLY A 163 -13.14 3.54 11.32
N ILE A 164 -13.83 3.27 12.44
CA ILE A 164 -15.06 3.98 12.82
C ILE A 164 -14.69 5.05 13.85
N PHE A 165 -14.68 6.31 13.43
CA PHE A 165 -14.33 7.45 14.27
C PHE A 165 -15.58 8.03 14.89
N SER A 166 -15.67 8.08 16.22
CA SER A 166 -16.84 8.62 16.91
C SER A 166 -16.52 9.24 18.27
N ARG A 167 -17.43 10.13 18.70
CA ARG A 167 -17.58 10.59 20.10
C ARG A 167 -18.57 9.74 20.91
N SER A 168 -19.31 8.88 20.23
CA SER A 168 -20.30 8.00 20.86
C SER A 168 -19.61 6.77 21.43
N ALA A 169 -20.26 6.10 22.40
CA ALA A 169 -19.75 4.83 22.89
C ALA A 169 -19.86 3.78 21.80
N GLU A 170 -18.98 2.77 21.82
CA GLU A 170 -19.00 1.67 20.84
C GLU A 170 -20.36 0.96 20.77
N SER A 171 -21.00 0.80 21.93
CA SER A 171 -22.37 0.27 22.05
C SER A 171 -23.39 1.00 21.18
N ASP A 172 -23.17 2.29 20.89
CA ASP A 172 -24.11 3.13 20.13
C ASP A 172 -24.06 2.84 18.63
N TYR A 173 -23.02 2.15 18.14
CA TYR A 173 -22.83 1.77 16.73
C TYR A 173 -22.45 0.30 16.55
N GLN A 174 -22.78 -0.55 17.53
CA GLN A 174 -22.49 -1.98 17.45
C GLN A 174 -23.15 -2.66 16.25
N TRP A 175 -24.29 -2.14 15.80
CA TRP A 175 -24.96 -2.59 14.59
C TRP A 175 -24.10 -2.38 13.33
N LEU A 176 -23.37 -1.26 13.25
CA LEU A 176 -22.50 -0.94 12.13
C LEU A 176 -21.25 -1.83 12.14
N LEU A 177 -20.67 -2.05 13.32
CA LEU A 177 -19.57 -3.01 13.49
C LEU A 177 -19.98 -4.40 13.01
N SER A 178 -21.14 -4.87 13.48
CA SER A 178 -21.69 -6.18 13.10
C SER A 178 -21.95 -6.27 11.60
N LEU A 179 -22.52 -5.23 11.00
CA LEU A 179 -22.79 -5.15 9.56
C LEU A 179 -21.49 -5.26 8.74
N LEU A 180 -20.46 -4.49 9.08
CA LEU A 180 -19.18 -4.48 8.38
C LEU A 180 -18.43 -5.81 8.51
N GLN A 181 -18.55 -6.47 9.66
CA GLN A 181 -17.89 -7.75 9.91
C GLN A 181 -18.64 -8.95 9.32
N SER A 182 -19.94 -8.82 9.05
CA SER A 182 -20.77 -9.89 8.48
C SER A 182 -20.94 -9.73 6.98
N GLU A 183 -21.74 -8.74 6.55
CA GLU A 183 -22.13 -8.54 5.14
C GLU A 183 -20.96 -8.15 4.24
N PHE A 184 -19.88 -7.60 4.82
CA PHE A 184 -18.70 -7.18 4.08
C PHE A 184 -17.45 -7.99 4.45
N SER A 185 -17.61 -9.20 5.04
CA SER A 185 -16.48 -10.04 5.47
C SER A 185 -15.49 -10.37 4.36
N ASP A 186 -15.96 -10.43 3.12
CA ASP A 186 -15.15 -10.78 1.96
C ASP A 186 -14.20 -9.64 1.53
N VAL A 187 -14.52 -8.40 1.91
CA VAL A 187 -13.78 -7.20 1.51
C VAL A 187 -13.26 -6.40 2.71
N VAL A 188 -13.65 -6.73 3.94
CA VAL A 188 -13.22 -6.06 5.18
C VAL A 188 -12.34 -6.99 5.99
N HIS A 189 -11.08 -6.58 6.15
CA HIS A 189 -10.11 -7.33 6.95
C HIS A 189 -10.28 -7.07 8.45
N GLU A 190 -10.51 -5.82 8.80
CA GLU A 190 -10.51 -5.36 10.18
C GLU A 190 -11.43 -4.14 10.32
N VAL A 191 -12.16 -4.06 11.43
CA VAL A 191 -12.93 -2.88 11.81
C VAL A 191 -12.47 -2.38 13.16
N ARG A 192 -12.02 -1.12 13.25
CA ARG A 192 -11.49 -0.51 14.47
C ARG A 192 -12.36 0.63 14.97
N PRO A 193 -12.99 0.50 16.15
CA PRO A 193 -13.58 1.62 16.86
C PRO A 193 -12.49 2.62 17.28
N CYS A 194 -12.67 3.89 16.95
CA CYS A 194 -11.71 4.95 17.18
C CYS A 194 -12.39 6.15 17.85
N ASN A 195 -11.87 6.56 19.02
CA ASN A 195 -12.27 7.84 19.59
C ASN A 195 -11.71 8.99 18.76
N ILE A 196 -12.56 9.97 18.45
CA ILE A 196 -12.23 11.13 17.63
C ILE A 196 -11.23 12.10 18.28
N SER A 197 -10.91 11.96 19.56
CA SER A 197 -9.93 12.84 20.21
C SER A 197 -8.49 12.67 19.72
N ASN A 198 -8.19 11.62 18.94
CA ASN A 198 -6.86 11.33 18.40
C ASN A 198 -6.94 10.75 16.97
N ILE A 199 -7.40 11.59 16.03
CA ILE A 199 -7.76 11.19 14.64
C ILE A 199 -6.51 10.87 13.81
N GLY A 200 -5.49 11.73 13.84
CA GLY A 200 -4.40 11.74 12.86
C GLY A 200 -3.68 10.40 12.67
N ALA A 201 -3.08 9.87 13.74
CA ALA A 201 -2.31 8.62 13.70
C ALA A 201 -3.17 7.36 13.47
N LYS A 202 -4.49 7.45 13.69
CA LYS A 202 -5.41 6.32 13.57
C LYS A 202 -6.04 6.24 12.18
N VAL A 203 -6.35 7.39 11.58
CA VAL A 203 -6.91 7.45 10.21
C VAL A 203 -5.90 6.95 9.18
N SER A 204 -4.63 7.30 9.34
CA SER A 204 -3.56 6.87 8.41
C SER A 204 -3.37 5.35 8.34
N GLN A 205 -3.89 4.61 9.33
CA GLN A 205 -3.85 3.14 9.38
C GLN A 205 -5.06 2.47 8.70
N CYS A 206 -6.04 3.24 8.23
CA CYS A 206 -7.30 2.75 7.66
C CYS A 206 -7.31 2.88 6.13
N THR A 207 -7.97 1.95 5.42
CA THR A 207 -8.28 2.10 3.99
C THR A 207 -9.55 2.90 3.77
N VAL A 208 -10.49 2.77 4.71
CA VAL A 208 -11.78 3.46 4.73
C VAL A 208 -11.97 3.98 6.14
N ALA A 209 -12.34 5.24 6.28
CA ALA A 209 -12.69 5.81 7.57
C ALA A 209 -14.14 6.25 7.53
N ILE A 210 -14.90 5.84 8.55
CA ILE A 210 -16.30 6.20 8.73
C ILE A 210 -16.37 7.14 9.92
N LEU A 211 -16.86 8.35 9.71
CA LEU A 211 -17.18 9.27 10.80
C LEU A 211 -18.61 8.99 11.29
N TYR A 212 -18.75 8.35 12.45
CA TYR A 212 -20.05 8.02 13.03
C TYR A 212 -20.52 9.09 14.03
N HIS A 213 -21.72 9.62 13.79
CA HIS A 213 -22.41 10.53 14.70
C HIS A 213 -23.78 9.97 15.08
N SER A 214 -24.13 10.11 16.35
CA SER A 214 -25.51 9.93 16.82
C SER A 214 -26.21 11.29 16.86
N MET A 215 -27.51 11.33 16.53
CA MET A 215 -28.30 12.57 16.57
C MET A 215 -28.29 13.25 17.96
N ASN A 216 -27.98 12.48 19.01
CA ASN A 216 -27.99 12.94 20.39
C ASN A 216 -26.67 13.57 20.85
N ARG A 217 -25.61 13.60 20.02
CA ARG A 217 -24.26 14.04 20.42
C ARG A 217 -23.62 15.06 19.48
N GLY A 218 -24.42 16.03 19.03
CA GLY A 218 -23.96 17.21 18.27
C GLY A 218 -23.97 17.03 16.76
N GLU A 219 -23.69 18.13 16.06
CA GLU A 219 -23.65 18.18 14.60
C GLU A 219 -22.39 17.49 14.05
N VAL A 220 -22.48 17.02 12.81
CA VAL A 220 -21.31 16.51 12.07
C VAL A 220 -20.35 17.67 11.84
N ASN A 221 -19.12 17.56 12.33
CA ASN A 221 -18.12 18.59 12.11
C ASN A 221 -17.44 18.36 10.74
N ASN A 222 -17.73 19.24 9.78
CA ASN A 222 -17.12 19.22 8.45
C ASN A 222 -15.58 19.31 8.48
N GLU A 223 -14.99 19.89 9.52
CA GLU A 223 -13.53 19.94 9.68
C GLU A 223 -12.94 18.54 9.94
N GLU A 224 -13.64 17.69 10.68
CA GLU A 224 -13.19 16.31 10.97
C GLU A 224 -13.25 15.45 9.70
N LEU A 225 -14.32 15.57 8.92
CA LEU A 225 -14.44 14.91 7.62
C LEU A 225 -13.33 15.36 6.66
N LYS A 226 -13.11 16.68 6.54
CA LYS A 226 -12.06 17.23 5.69
C LYS A 226 -10.69 16.72 6.12
N TYR A 227 -10.39 16.74 7.42
CA TYR A 227 -9.12 16.25 7.95
C TYR A 227 -8.90 14.76 7.66
N MET A 228 -9.93 13.92 7.82
CA MET A 228 -9.86 12.49 7.48
C MET A 228 -9.66 12.27 5.99
N SER A 229 -10.38 13.02 5.15
CA SER A 229 -10.25 13.05 3.70
C SER A 229 -8.83 13.39 3.25
N ASP A 230 -8.25 14.45 3.83
CA ASP A 230 -6.90 14.91 3.52
C ASP A 230 -5.85 13.83 3.86
N ILE A 231 -5.97 13.16 5.02
CA ILE A 231 -5.07 12.06 5.40
C ILE A 231 -5.21 10.86 4.47
N LEU A 232 -6.44 10.49 4.08
CA LEU A 232 -6.67 9.34 3.21
C LEU A 232 -6.41 9.67 1.73
N GLY A 233 -6.31 10.95 1.37
CA GLY A 233 -6.25 11.42 -0.02
C GLY A 233 -7.49 11.03 -0.83
N LYS A 234 -8.68 11.09 -0.22
CA LYS A 234 -9.96 10.69 -0.84
C LYS A 234 -11.00 11.79 -0.66
N GLU A 235 -11.81 12.03 -1.70
CA GLU A 235 -13.01 12.88 -1.55
C GLU A 235 -13.99 12.26 -0.55
N TYR A 236 -14.62 13.09 0.29
CA TYR A 236 -15.64 12.70 1.25
C TYR A 236 -17.05 12.99 0.70
N PHE A 237 -18.02 12.15 1.07
CA PHE A 237 -19.43 12.22 0.67
C PHE A 237 -20.33 12.29 1.90
#